data_AF-A0A7F5RHW5-F1
#
_entry.id   AF-A0A7F5RHW5-F1
#
_cell.length_a   1.000
_cell.length_b   1.000
_cell.length_c   1.000
_cell.angle_alpha   90.00
_cell.angle_beta   90.00
_cell.angle_gamma   90.00
#
_symmetry.space_group_name_H-M   'P 1'
#
loop_
_entity.id
_entity.type
_entity.pdbx_description
1 polymer ?
#
loop_
_entity_poly.entity_id
_entity_poly.type
_entity_poly.pdbx_seq_one_letter_code
_entity_poly.pdbx_strand_id
1 'polypeptide(L)'
;HILIYTCKVKIDFTFKEKFSNVDIRVRVNGGGHVSQIYAIRQAISKALVAYYQKYVDEASKKELKDILIQYDRTLLVADPRRCEPKKFGGPGARARYQKSYR
;
A
#
# COMPACT_ATOMS: atom_id res chain seq x y z
N HIS A 1 -14.44 15.98 2.18
CA HIS A 1 -14.01 15.50 3.50
C HIS A 1 -12.66 14.81 3.37
N ILE A 2 -11.58 15.49 3.77
CA ILE A 2 -10.27 14.86 3.96
C ILE A 2 -10.39 14.09 5.26
N LEU A 3 -10.56 12.78 5.16
CA LEU A 3 -10.53 11.92 6.34
C LEU A 3 -9.06 11.82 6.75
N ILE A 4 -8.68 12.68 7.68
CA ILE A 4 -7.45 12.53 8.46
C ILE A 4 -7.70 11.31 9.34
N TYR A 5 -7.57 10.12 8.75
CA TYR A 5 -7.47 8.92 9.54
C TYR A 5 -6.11 9.00 10.24
N THR A 6 -6.10 9.53 11.47
CA THR A 6 -5.11 9.11 12.46
C THR A 6 -5.37 7.64 12.76
N CYS A 7 -5.08 6.79 11.78
CA CYS A 7 -5.08 5.36 11.97
C CYS A 7 -3.80 5.10 12.77
N LYS A 8 -3.94 4.95 14.10
CA LYS A 8 -2.98 4.18 14.90
C LYS A 8 -3.00 2.77 14.33
N VAL A 9 -2.34 2.56 13.19
CA VAL A 9 -2.06 1.25 12.67
C VAL A 9 -1.21 0.60 13.75
N LYS A 10 -1.80 -0.39 14.43
CA LYS A 10 -1.14 -1.17 15.47
C LYS A 10 -0.10 -2.02 14.76
N ILE A 11 1.07 -1.44 14.56
CA ILE A 11 2.27 -2.16 14.14
C ILE A 11 2.69 -3.00 15.34
N ASP A 12 2.90 -4.30 15.10
CA ASP A 12 3.21 -5.28 16.12
C ASP A 12 4.40 -4.85 17.00
N PHE A 13 4.33 -5.29 18.26
CA PHE A 13 5.15 -4.92 19.41
C PHE A 13 6.67 -4.85 19.12
N THR A 14 7.17 -5.66 18.19
CA THR A 14 8.59 -5.75 17.82
C THR A 14 9.16 -4.51 17.14
N PHE A 15 8.34 -3.73 16.43
CA PHE A 15 8.84 -2.61 15.61
C PHE A 15 8.80 -1.27 16.36
N LYS A 16 8.10 -1.21 17.49
CA LYS A 16 7.85 0.01 18.29
C LYS A 16 9.14 0.68 18.80
N GLU A 17 10.16 -0.10 19.11
CA GLU A 17 11.43 0.39 19.67
C GLU A 17 12.29 1.12 18.63
N LYS A 18 12.17 0.75 17.34
CA LYS A 18 12.94 1.40 16.26
C LYS A 18 12.33 2.73 15.79
N PHE A 19 11.10 3.05 16.21
CA PHE A 19 10.37 4.26 15.78
C PHE A 19 10.37 5.40 16.79
N SER A 20 10.98 5.24 17.96
CA SER A 20 10.97 6.28 19.00
C SER A 20 11.47 7.65 18.50
N ASN A 21 12.30 7.66 17.46
CA ASN A 21 12.89 8.86 16.88
C ASN A 21 12.22 9.36 15.58
N VAL A 22 11.14 8.73 15.09
CA VAL A 22 10.55 9.06 13.77
C VAL A 22 9.05 9.36 13.87
N ASP A 23 8.69 10.62 13.65
CA ASP A 23 7.30 11.06 13.49
C ASP A 23 6.79 10.87 12.06
N ILE A 24 5.75 10.06 11.88
CA ILE A 24 5.18 9.73 10.56
C ILE A 24 3.77 10.32 10.44
N ARG A 25 3.56 11.22 9.47
CA ARG A 25 2.24 11.76 9.12
C ARG A 25 1.86 11.31 7.71
N VAL A 26 0.75 10.60 7.58
CA VAL A 26 0.26 10.08 6.29
C VAL A 26 -1.06 10.74 5.93
N ARG A 27 -1.16 11.25 4.70
CA ARG A 27 -2.42 11.74 4.10
C ARG A 27 -2.74 10.88 2.88
N VAL A 28 -3.94 10.33 2.82
CA VAL A 28 -4.40 9.49 1.70
C VAL A 28 -5.69 10.06 1.13
N ASN A 29 -5.74 10.18 -0.19
CA ASN A 29 -6.89 10.67 -0.94
C ASN A 29 -7.27 9.68 -2.05
N GLY A 30 -8.57 9.52 -2.30
CA GLY A 30 -9.11 8.60 -3.32
C GLY A 30 -9.16 7.14 -2.88
N GLY A 31 -9.66 6.27 -3.76
CA GLY A 31 -9.88 4.84 -3.47
C GLY A 31 -11.04 4.57 -2.50
N GLY A 32 -11.22 3.29 -2.14
CA GLY A 32 -12.12 2.85 -1.06
C GLY A 32 -11.38 2.51 0.23
N HIS A 33 -12.11 2.25 1.32
CA HIS A 33 -11.53 2.03 2.66
C HIS A 33 -10.40 0.99 2.67
N VAL A 34 -10.62 -0.18 2.05
CA VAL A 34 -9.64 -1.26 2.01
C VAL A 34 -8.38 -0.84 1.24
N SER A 35 -8.54 -0.23 0.06
CA SER A 35 -7.40 0.23 -0.76
C SER A 35 -6.59 1.33 -0.07
N GLN A 36 -7.23 2.18 0.74
CA GLN A 36 -6.53 3.20 1.52
C GLN A 36 -5.65 2.57 2.61
N ILE A 37 -6.10 1.50 3.27
CA ILE A 37 -5.30 0.78 4.27
C ILE A 37 -4.03 0.19 3.64
N TYR A 38 -4.16 -0.45 2.47
CA TYR A 38 -3.01 -0.97 1.73
C TYR A 38 -2.04 0.16 1.31
N ALA A 39 -2.58 1.32 0.88
CA ALA A 39 -1.76 2.48 0.55
C ALA A 39 -1.00 3.05 1.76
N ILE A 40 -1.64 3.15 2.94
CA ILE A 40 -0.99 3.59 4.18
C ILE A 40 0.14 2.64 4.56
N ARG A 41 -0.14 1.32 4.51
CA ARG A 41 0.85 0.29 4.83
C ARG A 41 2.09 0.42 3.93
N GLN A 42 1.87 0.56 2.63
CA GLN A 42 2.96 0.73 1.66
C GLN A 42 3.74 2.03 1.88
N ALA A 43 3.05 3.12 2.19
CA ALA A 43 3.67 4.42 2.46
C ALA A 43 4.61 4.38 3.67
N ILE A 44 4.17 3.73 4.76
CA ILE A 44 4.99 3.59 5.98
C ILE A 44 6.25 2.77 5.68
N SER A 45 6.12 1.61 5.03
CA SER A 45 7.28 0.76 4.69
C SER A 45 8.28 1.46 3.78
N LYS A 46 7.82 2.20 2.76
CA LYS A 46 8.69 2.99 1.88
C LYS A 46 9.37 4.14 2.61
N ALA A 47 8.64 4.85 3.47
CA ALA A 47 9.18 5.96 4.25
C ALA A 47 10.34 5.51 5.15
N LEU A 48 10.22 4.33 5.76
CA LEU A 48 11.27 3.75 6.60
C LEU A 48 12.51 3.39 5.82
N VAL A 49 12.37 2.66 4.72
CA VAL A 49 13.52 2.31 3.87
C VAL A 49 14.23 3.56 3.35
N ALA A 50 13.46 4.61 3.01
CA ALA A 50 14.01 5.89 2.59
C ALA A 50 14.70 6.65 3.74
N TYR A 51 14.17 6.59 4.96
CA TYR A 51 14.78 7.21 6.14
C TYR A 51 16.15 6.58 6.45
N TYR A 52 16.22 5.25 6.51
CA TYR A 52 17.46 4.53 6.77
C TYR A 52 18.49 4.74 5.65
N GLN A 53 18.06 4.84 4.39
CA GLN A 53 18.95 5.19 3.27
C GLN A 53 19.65 6.55 3.47
N LYS A 54 18.97 7.52 4.10
CA LYS A 54 19.45 8.90 4.18
C LYS A 54 20.19 9.21 5.48
N TYR A 55 19.78 8.65 6.60
CA TYR A 55 20.21 9.11 7.94
C TYR A 55 20.95 8.06 8.79
N VAL A 56 21.01 6.79 8.37
CA VAL A 56 21.62 5.72 9.19
C VAL A 56 22.76 5.06 8.41
N ASP A 57 22.48 3.98 7.66
CA ASP A 57 23.50 3.23 6.94
C ASP A 57 22.86 2.25 5.91
N GLU A 58 23.65 1.82 4.93
CA GLU A 58 23.17 0.93 3.86
C GLU A 58 22.98 -0.53 4.32
N ALA A 59 23.72 -0.98 5.33
CA ALA A 59 23.62 -2.35 5.84
C ALA A 59 22.29 -2.58 6.56
N SER A 60 21.95 -1.70 7.51
CA SER A 60 20.66 -1.69 8.22
C SER A 60 19.48 -1.54 7.26
N LYS A 61 19.63 -0.75 6.19
CA LYS A 61 18.61 -0.66 5.14
C LYS A 61 18.39 -2.01 4.46
N LYS A 62 19.47 -2.71 4.10
CA LYS A 62 19.38 -4.01 3.41
C LYS A 62 18.67 -5.04 4.29
N GLU A 63 19.04 -5.11 5.57
CA GLU A 63 18.38 -5.98 6.54
C GLU A 63 16.89 -5.68 6.68
N LEU A 64 16.51 -4.40 6.83
CA LEU A 64 15.11 -3.99 6.89
C LEU A 64 14.35 -4.34 5.62
N LYS A 65 14.97 -4.13 4.45
CA LYS A 65 14.37 -4.45 3.16
C LYS A 65 14.14 -5.96 3.03
N ASP A 66 15.10 -6.77 3.44
CA ASP A 66 15.02 -8.23 3.35
C ASP A 66 13.93 -8.77 4.29
N ILE A 67 13.84 -8.24 5.52
CA ILE A 67 12.75 -8.56 6.47
C ILE A 67 11.38 -8.19 5.88
N LEU A 68 11.25 -7.00 5.29
CA LEU A 68 9.99 -6.55 4.69
C LEU A 68 9.60 -7.40 3.48
N ILE A 69 10.56 -7.78 2.62
CA ILE A 69 10.32 -8.64 1.45
C ILE A 69 9.92 -10.05 1.87
N GLN A 70 10.57 -10.59 2.90
CA GLN A 70 10.27 -11.92 3.43
C GLN A 70 8.87 -11.98 4.02
N TYR A 71 8.42 -10.91 4.66
CA TYR A 71 7.05 -10.82 5.18
C TYR A 71 6.02 -10.65 4.05
N ASP A 72 6.14 -9.59 3.26
CA ASP A 72 5.19 -9.29 2.17
C ASP A 72 5.82 -8.33 1.13
N ARG A 73 5.92 -8.79 -0.12
CA ARG A 73 6.47 -7.98 -1.22
C ARG A 73 5.65 -6.71 -1.52
N THR A 74 4.35 -6.73 -1.24
CA THR A 74 3.44 -5.61 -1.56
C THR A 74 3.70 -4.36 -0.69
N LEU A 75 4.46 -4.51 0.40
CA LEU A 75 4.91 -3.41 1.25
C LEU A 75 5.86 -2.45 0.55
N LEU A 76 6.66 -2.95 -0.40
CA LEU A 76 7.65 -2.15 -1.12
C LEU A 76 7.24 -1.92 -2.56
N VAL A 77 6.70 -2.93 -3.24
CA VAL A 77 6.28 -2.84 -4.65
C VAL A 77 4.77 -2.63 -4.71
N ALA A 78 4.32 -1.66 -5.50
CA ALA A 78 2.88 -1.40 -5.65
C ALA A 78 2.25 -2.46 -6.54
N ASP A 79 1.05 -2.91 -6.19
CA ASP A 79 0.27 -3.78 -7.06
C ASP A 79 -0.19 -2.98 -8.30
N PRO A 80 0.21 -3.36 -9.53
CA PRO A 80 -0.13 -2.62 -10.75
C PRO A 80 -1.60 -2.79 -11.18
N ARG A 81 -2.38 -3.67 -10.54
CA ARG A 81 -3.76 -3.97 -10.95
C ARG A 81 -4.65 -2.72 -10.99
N ARG A 82 -5.31 -2.52 -12.13
CA ARG A 82 -6.32 -1.47 -12.38
C ARG A 82 -7.56 -2.06 -13.04
N CYS A 83 -8.72 -1.45 -12.82
CA CYS A 83 -9.95 -1.87 -13.48
C CYS A 83 -9.83 -1.68 -15.00
N GLU A 84 -10.10 -2.75 -15.76
CA GLU A 84 -10.17 -2.68 -17.21
C GLU A 84 -11.34 -1.77 -17.64
N PRO A 85 -11.20 -1.02 -18.75
CA PRO A 85 -12.27 -0.16 -19.24
C PRO A 85 -13.46 -0.99 -19.75
N LYS A 86 -14.67 -0.47 -19.56
CA LYS A 86 -15.91 -1.07 -20.09
C LYS A 86 -15.86 -1.16 -21.62
N LYS A 87 -16.34 -2.29 -22.18
CA LYS A 87 -16.51 -2.47 -23.63
C LYS A 87 -18.00 -2.42 -23.99
N PHE A 88 -18.34 -1.99 -25.20
CA PHE A 88 -19.73 -1.93 -25.67
C PHE A 88 -20.35 -3.35 -25.75
N GLY A 89 -21.69 -3.45 -25.74
CA GLY A 89 -22.39 -4.72 -25.87
C GLY A 89 -22.45 -5.57 -24.59
N GLY A 90 -22.30 -4.95 -23.42
CA GLY A 90 -22.52 -5.61 -22.13
C GLY A 90 -22.32 -4.68 -20.92
N PRO A 91 -22.59 -5.17 -19.71
CA PRO A 91 -22.50 -4.38 -18.50
C PRO A 91 -21.05 -4.09 -18.06
N GLY A 92 -20.08 -4.96 -18.38
CA GLY A 92 -18.71 -4.89 -17.84
C GLY A 92 -17.60 -4.84 -18.89
N ALA A 93 -16.35 -4.95 -18.43
CA ALA A 93 -15.17 -5.01 -19.30
C ALA A 93 -15.19 -6.26 -20.20
N ARG A 94 -15.60 -7.42 -19.64
CA ARG A 94 -15.63 -8.72 -20.34
C ARG A 94 -17.02 -9.31 -20.53
N ALA A 95 -18.00 -8.89 -19.72
CA ALA A 95 -19.37 -9.38 -19.81
C ALA A 95 -20.06 -8.88 -21.09
N ARG A 96 -20.85 -9.75 -21.73
CA ARG A 96 -21.67 -9.45 -22.91
C ARG A 96 -23.15 -9.68 -22.61
N TYR A 97 -24.03 -8.94 -23.27
CA TYR A 97 -25.46 -9.24 -23.23
C TYR A 97 -25.74 -10.60 -23.89
N GLN A 98 -26.64 -11.38 -23.29
CA GLN A 98 -27.03 -12.68 -23.82
C GLN A 98 -27.74 -12.51 -25.17
N LYS A 99 -27.33 -13.31 -26.17
CA LYS A 99 -28.03 -13.37 -27.46
C LYS A 99 -29.21 -14.33 -27.36
N SER A 100 -30.38 -13.93 -27.85
CA SER A 100 -31.48 -14.83 -28.17
C SER A 100 -31.47 -15.11 -29.67
N TYR A 101 -31.44 -16.39 -30.05
CA TYR A 101 -31.62 -16.79 -31.44
C TYR A 101 -33.12 -16.95 -31.73
N ARG A 102 -33.53 -16.56 -32.94
CA ARG A 102 -34.86 -16.79 -33.50
C ARG A 102 -34.70 -17.51 -34.83
#